data_AF-A0A2E7FFV6-F1
#
_entry.id   AF-A0A2E7FFV6-F1
#
_cell.length_a   1.000
_cell.length_b   1.000
_cell.length_c   1.000
_cell.angle_alpha   90.00
_cell.angle_beta   90.00
_cell.angle_gamma   90.00
#
_symmetry.space_group_name_H-M   'P 1'
#
loop_
_entity.id
_entity.type
_entity.pdbx_description
1 polymer ?
#
loop_
_entity_poly.entity_id
_entity_poly.type
_entity_poly.pdbx_seq_one_letter_code
_entity_poly.pdbx_strand_id
1 'polypeptide(L)'
;MKKLLFLFSTLLFIGCIVEVTTIYTLNVSSNPTEGGIINPLSGEYEEGAEVTINVSPNPNYEFDKWSGDWGGSEYPLTLIMDGDKTLVGNFNFLDSDSDGVGDDDDLDNNTRSGVPVDENGVMLNPIYLDEENGVTIKCREWAIIGDTGIVNDATYTLVDLETLKEMIQDGGDVSKVCTSKIDNLSELFYQNNSFNQDISSWDVENVTDMNYMFYQAKSFNQNLSFWNVKNVFNMGAMFSGAESFNQNISSWNVDNVTRCFAFCFGTEQWTSPKPSFKNDCDEINAGGTEVLARGLCSYYD
;
A
#
# COMPACT_ATOMS: atom_id res chain seq x y z
N MET A 1 51.49 -97.47 44.54
CA MET A 1 52.72 -96.78 44.11
C MET A 1 52.53 -96.23 42.71
N LYS A 2 52.83 -94.93 42.52
CA LYS A 2 52.95 -94.17 41.25
C LYS A 2 51.60 -93.91 40.53
N LYS A 3 51.28 -92.71 40.03
CA LYS A 3 52.00 -91.44 39.89
C LYS A 3 50.96 -90.32 39.71
N LEU A 4 51.26 -89.18 40.31
CA LEU A 4 50.68 -87.87 40.09
C LEU A 4 50.88 -87.44 38.61
N LEU A 5 49.86 -86.87 37.97
CA LEU A 5 50.07 -85.90 36.88
C LEU A 5 48.96 -84.84 36.95
N PHE A 6 49.34 -83.64 37.36
CA PHE A 6 48.56 -82.42 37.25
C PHE A 6 48.52 -82.00 35.77
N LEU A 7 47.32 -81.78 35.24
CA LEU A 7 47.13 -81.00 34.02
C LEU A 7 46.26 -79.80 34.40
N PHE A 8 46.93 -78.67 34.64
CA PHE A 8 46.33 -77.35 34.57
C PHE A 8 45.95 -77.11 33.11
N SER A 9 44.66 -77.12 32.80
CA SER A 9 44.15 -76.57 31.55
C SER A 9 43.17 -75.47 31.93
N THR A 10 43.64 -74.26 31.72
CA THR A 10 42.97 -72.98 31.95
C THR A 10 41.56 -72.99 31.33
N LEU A 11 40.55 -72.88 32.20
CA LEU A 11 39.19 -72.57 31.78
C LEU A 11 39.21 -71.13 31.23
N LEU A 12 39.12 -70.98 29.91
CA LEU A 12 38.97 -69.69 29.26
C LEU A 12 37.56 -69.18 29.63
N PHE A 13 37.47 -68.34 30.66
CA PHE A 13 36.30 -67.48 30.82
C PHE A 13 36.34 -66.50 29.66
N ILE A 14 35.56 -66.78 28.62
CA ILE A 14 35.10 -65.74 27.69
C ILE A 14 34.12 -64.89 28.51
N GLY A 15 34.68 -64.00 29.32
CA GLY A 15 33.95 -62.86 29.82
C GLY A 15 33.60 -62.04 28.60
N CYS A 16 32.31 -61.96 28.28
CA CYS A 16 31.81 -60.93 27.38
C CYS A 16 32.16 -59.59 28.04
N ILE A 17 33.24 -58.96 27.56
CA ILE A 17 33.49 -57.55 27.85
C ILE A 17 32.40 -56.83 27.07
N VAL A 18 31.36 -56.39 27.77
CA VAL A 18 30.46 -55.38 27.23
C VAL A 18 31.26 -54.09 27.29
N GLU A 19 31.81 -53.66 26.17
CA GLU A 19 32.36 -52.33 26.06
C GLU A 19 31.18 -51.36 26.25
N VAL A 20 31.17 -50.68 27.39
CA VAL A 20 30.20 -49.61 27.64
C VAL A 20 30.76 -48.39 26.92
N THR A 21 30.22 -48.10 25.73
CA THR A 21 30.53 -46.85 25.03
C THR A 21 29.77 -45.72 25.71
N THR A 22 30.47 -44.65 26.07
CA THR A 22 29.83 -43.41 26.51
C THR A 22 29.11 -42.80 25.31
N ILE A 23 27.85 -42.43 25.49
CA ILE A 23 27.03 -41.80 24.45
C ILE A 23 26.72 -40.38 24.89
N TYR A 24 26.91 -39.43 24.01
CA TYR A 24 26.58 -38.02 24.19
C TYR A 24 25.48 -37.58 23.20
N THR A 25 24.71 -36.59 23.61
CA THR A 25 23.64 -36.00 22.81
C THR A 25 24.14 -34.77 22.07
N LEU A 26 23.86 -34.68 20.77
CA LEU A 26 23.96 -33.45 20.00
C LEU A 26 22.55 -32.92 19.75
N ASN A 27 22.27 -31.71 20.25
CA ASN A 27 21.05 -30.97 19.97
C ASN A 27 21.34 -29.87 18.95
N VAL A 28 20.63 -29.87 17.83
CA VAL A 28 20.70 -28.81 16.82
C VAL A 28 19.36 -28.12 16.65
N SER A 29 19.36 -26.81 16.44
CA SER A 29 18.16 -26.05 16.12
C SER A 29 18.49 -24.83 15.26
N SER A 30 17.55 -24.40 14.44
CA SER A 30 17.67 -23.17 13.64
C SER A 30 17.05 -21.99 14.38
N ASN A 31 17.64 -20.82 14.22
CA ASN A 31 17.11 -19.55 14.71
C ASN A 31 17.16 -18.49 13.59
N PRO A 32 16.02 -18.03 13.06
CA PRO A 32 14.68 -18.53 13.35
C PRO A 32 14.48 -19.98 12.87
N THR A 33 13.37 -20.62 13.29
CA THR A 33 13.13 -22.06 13.01
C THR A 33 13.01 -22.32 11.51
N GLU A 34 12.44 -21.36 10.78
CA GLU A 34 12.26 -21.32 9.34
C GLU A 34 13.53 -20.95 8.56
N GLY A 35 14.60 -20.49 9.20
CA GLY A 35 15.78 -19.97 8.51
C GLY A 35 16.58 -21.02 7.72
N GLY A 36 16.49 -22.30 8.10
CA GLY A 36 17.17 -23.36 7.38
C GLY A 36 17.18 -24.68 8.13
N ILE A 37 17.80 -25.68 7.53
CA ILE A 37 17.94 -27.02 8.09
C ILE A 37 19.40 -27.28 8.46
N ILE A 38 19.63 -27.78 9.67
CA ILE A 38 20.93 -28.24 10.13
C ILE A 38 20.99 -29.77 10.01
N ASN A 39 22.05 -30.27 9.40
CA ASN A 39 22.29 -31.70 9.23
C ASN A 39 23.63 -32.11 9.86
N PRO A 40 23.71 -33.21 10.61
CA PRO A 40 22.62 -34.11 10.97
C PRO A 40 21.62 -33.47 11.95
N LEU A 41 20.40 -34.00 11.97
CA LEU A 41 19.41 -33.67 13.02
C LEU A 41 19.92 -34.13 14.39
N SER A 42 19.28 -33.63 15.44
CA SER A 42 19.62 -33.99 16.82
C SER A 42 19.65 -35.50 17.02
N GLY A 43 20.64 -35.99 17.75
CA GLY A 43 20.88 -37.42 17.90
C GLY A 43 21.96 -37.76 18.93
N GLU A 44 22.20 -39.05 19.06
CA GLU A 44 23.15 -39.63 19.99
C GLU A 44 24.41 -40.12 19.27
N TYR A 45 25.57 -39.85 19.85
CA TYR A 45 26.88 -40.15 19.26
C TYR A 45 27.83 -40.74 20.31
N GLU A 46 28.70 -41.65 19.90
CA GLU A 46 29.74 -42.19 20.78
C GLU A 46 30.78 -41.13 21.14
N GLU A 47 31.35 -41.23 22.34
CA GLU A 47 32.46 -40.40 22.77
C GLU A 47 33.64 -40.45 21.79
N GLY A 48 34.14 -39.28 21.41
CA GLY A 48 35.20 -39.11 20.43
C GLY A 48 34.76 -39.15 18.96
N ALA A 49 33.46 -39.36 18.67
CA ALA A 49 32.96 -39.31 17.30
C ALA A 49 33.16 -37.91 16.69
N GLU A 50 33.62 -37.88 15.43
CA GLU A 50 33.69 -36.67 14.62
C GLU A 50 32.40 -36.50 13.82
N VAL A 51 31.67 -35.41 14.08
CA VAL A 51 30.38 -35.11 13.44
C VAL A 51 30.53 -33.85 12.58
N THR A 52 30.33 -33.98 11.27
CA THR A 52 30.34 -32.85 10.34
C THR A 52 28.94 -32.26 10.19
N ILE A 53 28.78 -31.04 10.68
CA ILE A 53 27.55 -30.25 10.64
C ILE A 53 27.50 -29.40 9.37
N ASN A 54 26.42 -29.55 8.62
CA ASN A 54 26.11 -28.76 7.43
C ASN A 54 24.86 -27.92 7.68
N VAL A 55 24.79 -26.77 7.02
CA VAL A 55 23.59 -25.93 6.97
C VAL A 55 23.04 -25.92 5.55
N SER A 56 21.72 -25.96 5.44
CA SER A 56 20.98 -25.75 4.21
C SER A 56 19.99 -24.62 4.48
N PRO A 57 20.38 -23.35 4.23
CA PRO A 57 19.46 -22.24 4.36
C PRO A 57 18.22 -22.47 3.51
N ASN A 58 17.05 -22.10 4.04
CA ASN A 58 15.82 -22.07 3.25
C ASN A 58 15.86 -20.87 2.28
N PRO A 59 14.97 -20.80 1.26
CA PRO A 59 14.86 -19.62 0.41
C PRO A 59 14.75 -18.34 1.24
N ASN A 60 15.41 -17.27 0.79
CA ASN A 60 15.46 -15.94 1.43
C ASN A 60 16.20 -15.86 2.77
N TYR A 61 16.94 -16.90 3.15
CA TYR A 61 17.81 -16.86 4.31
C TYR A 61 19.27 -17.14 3.95
N GLU A 62 20.18 -16.53 4.69
CA GLU A 62 21.59 -16.89 4.72
C GLU A 62 22.02 -17.30 6.14
N PHE A 63 22.98 -18.22 6.21
CA PHE A 63 23.56 -18.58 7.49
C PHE A 63 24.50 -17.47 7.97
N ASP A 64 24.25 -16.94 9.18
CA ASP A 64 25.09 -15.94 9.83
C ASP A 64 26.21 -16.64 10.62
N LYS A 65 25.82 -17.31 11.69
CA LYS A 65 26.74 -17.90 12.65
C LYS A 65 26.09 -18.94 13.53
N TRP A 66 26.92 -19.80 14.09
CA TRP A 66 26.56 -20.69 15.17
C TRP A 66 26.52 -19.95 16.51
N SER A 67 25.66 -20.44 17.41
CA SER A 67 25.65 -20.12 18.84
C SER A 67 25.34 -21.37 19.68
N GLY A 68 25.38 -21.24 21.00
CA GLY A 68 25.32 -22.37 21.94
C GLY A 68 26.72 -22.76 22.40
N ASP A 69 27.05 -24.04 22.35
CA ASP A 69 28.36 -24.57 22.77
C ASP A 69 29.50 -24.28 21.77
N TRP A 70 29.17 -23.66 20.63
CA TRP A 70 30.15 -23.16 19.67
C TRP A 70 29.70 -21.79 19.13
N GLY A 71 30.65 -20.87 18.95
CA GLY A 71 30.42 -19.54 18.40
C GLY A 71 31.36 -19.26 17.23
N GLY A 72 30.81 -18.83 16.09
CA GLY A 72 31.57 -18.50 14.88
C GLY A 72 30.73 -18.73 13.61
N SER A 73 31.31 -18.57 12.43
CA SER A 73 30.57 -18.63 11.14
C SER A 73 31.06 -19.75 10.20
N GLU A 74 31.87 -20.69 10.69
CA GLU A 74 32.41 -21.77 9.87
C GLU A 74 31.33 -22.79 9.52
N TYR A 75 31.14 -23.07 8.23
CA TYR A 75 30.35 -24.20 7.77
C TYR A 75 30.92 -24.77 6.45
N PRO A 76 31.02 -26.11 6.29
CA PRO A 76 30.66 -27.12 7.28
C PRO A 76 31.57 -27.11 8.52
N LEU A 77 30.99 -27.37 9.69
CA LEU A 77 31.66 -27.39 11.00
C LEU A 77 31.89 -28.84 11.43
N THR A 78 33.11 -29.22 11.79
CA THR A 78 33.37 -30.56 12.37
C THR A 78 33.51 -30.46 13.88
N LEU A 79 32.68 -31.22 14.60
CA LEU A 79 32.70 -31.32 16.06
C LEU A 79 33.20 -32.68 16.52
N ILE A 80 33.97 -32.71 17.62
CA ILE A 80 34.30 -33.94 18.35
C ILE A 80 33.33 -34.07 19.53
N MET A 81 32.67 -35.21 19.66
CA MET A 81 31.72 -35.48 20.75
C MET A 81 32.45 -35.90 22.03
N ASP A 82 32.86 -34.93 22.85
CA ASP A 82 33.50 -35.11 24.17
C ASP A 82 32.57 -34.78 25.36
N GLY A 83 31.29 -34.52 25.07
CA GLY A 83 30.23 -34.18 26.00
C GLY A 83 28.92 -33.93 25.26
N ASP A 84 27.83 -33.75 25.99
CA ASP A 84 26.57 -33.27 25.41
C ASP A 84 26.79 -31.87 24.81
N LYS A 85 26.23 -31.63 23.62
CA LYS A 85 26.39 -30.37 22.88
C LYS A 85 25.06 -29.83 22.38
N THR A 86 24.94 -28.51 22.38
CA THR A 86 23.83 -27.76 21.79
C THR A 86 24.38 -26.74 20.81
N LEU A 87 23.95 -26.84 19.56
CA LEU A 87 24.25 -25.88 18.50
C LEU A 87 22.97 -25.23 18.00
N VAL A 88 23.02 -23.91 17.87
CA VAL A 88 21.97 -23.13 17.22
C VAL A 88 22.56 -22.49 15.98
N GLY A 89 22.06 -22.85 14.80
CA GLY A 89 22.40 -22.17 13.56
C GLY A 89 21.57 -20.90 13.45
N ASN A 90 22.21 -19.73 13.52
CA ASN A 90 21.53 -18.46 13.32
C ASN A 90 21.54 -18.11 11.84
N PHE A 91 20.39 -17.75 11.33
CA PHE A 91 20.18 -17.33 9.95
C PHE A 91 19.72 -15.88 9.95
N ASN A 92 20.26 -15.12 9.01
CA ASN A 92 19.74 -13.80 8.69
C ASN A 92 18.80 -13.94 7.51
N PHE A 93 17.74 -13.16 7.53
CA PHE A 93 16.91 -12.96 6.37
C PHE A 93 17.68 -12.15 5.32
N LEU A 94 17.58 -12.53 4.04
CA LEU A 94 18.23 -11.82 2.93
C LEU A 94 17.45 -10.56 2.58
N ASP A 95 18.09 -9.40 2.78
CA ASP A 95 17.64 -8.10 2.31
C ASP A 95 18.26 -7.84 0.93
N SER A 96 17.49 -8.14 -0.12
CA SER A 96 17.99 -8.14 -1.51
C SER A 96 18.25 -6.74 -2.08
N ASP A 97 17.73 -5.67 -1.47
CA ASP A 97 17.95 -4.28 -1.90
C ASP A 97 18.67 -3.39 -0.88
N SER A 98 19.07 -3.95 0.26
CA SER A 98 19.85 -3.30 1.32
C SER A 98 19.13 -2.10 1.96
N ASP A 99 17.80 -2.13 2.02
CA ASP A 99 16.99 -1.08 2.65
C ASP A 99 16.88 -1.21 4.18
N GLY A 100 17.37 -2.32 4.75
CA GLY A 100 17.39 -2.61 6.17
C GLY A 100 16.21 -3.44 6.67
N VAL A 101 15.36 -3.96 5.77
CA VAL A 101 14.21 -4.82 6.08
C VAL A 101 14.36 -6.16 5.35
N GLY A 102 14.15 -7.28 6.06
CA GLY A 102 14.11 -8.59 5.42
C GLY A 102 12.82 -8.76 4.62
N ASP A 103 12.92 -9.22 3.38
CA ASP A 103 11.81 -9.50 2.45
C ASP A 103 10.77 -10.58 2.87
N ASP A 104 10.37 -10.70 4.14
CA ASP A 104 8.98 -11.07 4.50
C ASP A 104 8.60 -10.77 5.97
N ASP A 105 7.94 -9.63 6.19
CA ASP A 105 6.82 -9.59 7.14
C ASP A 105 5.83 -8.48 6.73
N ASP A 106 5.64 -8.30 5.41
CA ASP A 106 4.39 -7.70 4.93
C ASP A 106 3.32 -8.79 5.00
N LEU A 107 2.27 -8.55 5.79
CA LEU A 107 1.06 -9.36 5.82
C LEU A 107 0.28 -9.32 4.49
N ASP A 108 0.79 -8.60 3.48
CA ASP A 108 0.37 -8.68 2.10
C ASP A 108 1.49 -9.22 1.20
N ASN A 109 1.14 -10.24 0.42
CA ASN A 109 2.02 -10.88 -0.57
C ASN A 109 1.93 -10.18 -1.94
N ASN A 110 1.63 -8.88 -1.95
CA ASN A 110 1.25 -8.17 -3.17
C ASN A 110 1.90 -6.77 -3.27
N THR A 111 2.85 -6.47 -2.40
CA THR A 111 3.53 -5.19 -2.35
C THR A 111 4.46 -4.99 -3.53
N ARG A 112 4.19 -3.94 -4.28
CA ARG A 112 5.06 -3.49 -5.37
C ARG A 112 6.35 -2.89 -4.79
N SER A 113 7.50 -3.36 -5.26
CA SER A 113 8.82 -2.79 -4.91
C SER A 113 8.84 -1.26 -5.03
N GLY A 114 9.43 -0.59 -4.03
CA GLY A 114 9.61 0.87 -4.00
C GLY A 114 8.50 1.66 -3.29
N VAL A 115 7.60 1.01 -2.54
CA VAL A 115 6.64 1.71 -1.69
C VAL A 115 7.29 2.05 -0.34
N PRO A 116 7.22 3.32 0.13
CA PRO A 116 7.79 3.68 1.44
C PRO A 116 7.06 3.01 2.61
N VAL A 117 7.84 2.60 3.61
CA VAL A 117 7.38 2.08 4.91
C VAL A 117 7.66 3.09 6.03
N ASP A 118 6.97 2.95 7.16
CA ASP A 118 7.24 3.71 8.39
C ASP A 118 8.42 3.14 9.20
N GLU A 119 8.70 3.72 10.37
CA GLU A 119 9.79 3.32 11.25
C GLU A 119 9.68 1.88 11.80
N ASN A 120 8.50 1.26 11.69
CA ASN A 120 8.24 -0.11 12.11
C ASN A 120 8.13 -1.07 10.91
N GLY A 121 8.46 -0.62 9.69
CA GLY A 121 8.32 -1.42 8.47
C GLY A 121 6.88 -1.53 7.97
N VAL A 122 5.94 -0.75 8.53
CA VAL A 122 4.54 -0.78 8.08
C VAL A 122 4.40 0.11 6.86
N MET A 123 3.82 -0.47 5.80
CA MET A 123 3.51 0.21 4.57
C MET A 123 2.72 1.50 4.78
N LEU A 124 3.23 2.61 4.23
CA LEU A 124 2.53 3.88 4.31
C LEU A 124 1.24 3.81 3.51
N ASN A 125 0.15 4.34 4.06
CA ASN A 125 -1.11 4.41 3.34
C ASN A 125 -0.97 5.28 2.07
N PRO A 126 -1.25 4.77 0.85
CA PRO A 126 -1.14 5.52 -0.40
C PRO A 126 -2.12 6.68 -0.49
N ILE A 127 -3.21 6.65 0.28
CA ILE A 127 -4.28 7.63 0.28
C ILE A 127 -4.38 8.26 1.67
N TYR A 128 -4.46 9.58 1.74
CA TYR A 128 -4.45 10.31 3.01
C TYR A 128 -5.43 11.49 2.98
N LEU A 129 -5.83 11.95 4.16
CA LEU A 129 -6.62 13.16 4.32
C LEU A 129 -5.71 14.39 4.24
N ASP A 130 -6.09 15.39 3.46
CA ASP A 130 -5.41 16.68 3.45
C ASP A 130 -5.56 17.35 4.83
N GLU A 131 -4.44 17.51 5.53
CA GLU A 131 -4.41 18.07 6.88
C GLU A 131 -4.75 19.58 6.90
N GLU A 132 -4.63 20.28 5.77
CA GLU A 132 -4.91 21.72 5.70
C GLU A 132 -6.40 22.04 5.80
N ASN A 133 -7.25 21.23 5.16
CA ASN A 133 -8.69 21.45 5.11
C ASN A 133 -9.53 20.34 5.79
N GLY A 134 -8.93 19.19 6.09
CA GLY A 134 -9.59 18.07 6.79
C GLY A 134 -10.73 17.41 6.01
N VAL A 135 -10.82 17.65 4.69
CA VAL A 135 -11.92 17.18 3.83
C VAL A 135 -11.40 16.46 2.58
N THR A 136 -10.39 17.04 1.92
CA THR A 136 -9.87 16.53 0.65
C THR A 136 -9.10 15.23 0.85
N ILE A 137 -9.34 14.25 0.00
CA ILE A 137 -8.63 12.98 0.00
C ILE A 137 -7.58 13.00 -1.11
N LYS A 138 -6.32 12.91 -0.72
CA LYS A 138 -5.15 13.00 -1.60
C LYS A 138 -4.45 11.65 -1.71
N CYS A 139 -3.80 11.46 -2.85
CA CYS A 139 -2.95 10.30 -3.09
C CYS A 139 -1.48 10.70 -3.05
N ARG A 140 -0.65 9.82 -2.51
CA ARG A 140 0.80 9.98 -2.55
C ARG A 140 1.30 9.81 -3.98
N GLU A 141 2.37 10.53 -4.31
CA GLU A 141 2.97 10.50 -5.64
C GLU A 141 3.33 9.07 -6.11
N TRP A 142 3.81 8.23 -5.19
CA TRP A 142 4.19 6.85 -5.47
C TRP A 142 3.00 5.91 -5.69
N ALA A 143 1.78 6.28 -5.28
CA ALA A 143 0.58 5.45 -5.42
C ALA A 143 0.25 5.21 -6.90
N ILE A 144 -0.33 4.08 -7.27
CA ILE A 144 -0.78 3.77 -8.64
C ILE A 144 -2.28 3.56 -8.72
N ILE A 145 -2.81 3.67 -9.93
CA ILE A 145 -4.23 3.43 -10.20
C ILE A 145 -4.62 2.04 -9.70
N GLY A 146 -5.71 1.97 -8.94
CA GLY A 146 -6.18 0.76 -8.29
C GLY A 146 -5.69 0.59 -6.84
N ASP A 147 -4.67 1.32 -6.39
CA ASP A 147 -4.26 1.30 -4.99
C ASP A 147 -5.43 1.73 -4.09
N THR A 148 -5.56 1.08 -2.94
CA THR A 148 -6.59 1.40 -1.94
C THR A 148 -5.97 1.88 -0.64
N GLY A 149 -6.71 2.68 0.11
CA GLY A 149 -6.26 3.24 1.38
C GLY A 149 -7.42 3.54 2.32
N ILE A 150 -7.22 3.36 3.63
CA ILE A 150 -8.25 3.59 4.65
C ILE A 150 -8.08 4.99 5.26
N VAL A 151 -9.10 5.82 5.16
CA VAL A 151 -9.14 7.15 5.79
C VAL A 151 -10.45 7.28 6.55
N ASN A 152 -10.38 7.54 7.87
CA ASN A 152 -11.55 7.64 8.74
C ASN A 152 -12.52 6.45 8.61
N ASP A 153 -11.98 5.23 8.70
CA ASP A 153 -12.71 3.95 8.58
C ASP A 153 -13.39 3.69 7.22
N ALA A 154 -13.12 4.51 6.20
CA ALA A 154 -13.60 4.30 4.83
C ALA A 154 -12.44 3.91 3.90
N THR A 155 -12.65 2.91 3.07
CA THR A 155 -11.71 2.53 2.00
C THR A 155 -11.92 3.42 0.79
N TYR A 156 -10.85 4.07 0.35
CA TYR A 156 -10.78 4.85 -0.88
C TYR A 156 -9.96 4.11 -1.93
N THR A 157 -10.23 4.36 -3.21
CA THR A 157 -9.46 3.81 -4.34
C THR A 157 -8.90 4.93 -5.20
N LEU A 158 -7.61 4.88 -5.55
CA LEU A 158 -7.01 5.77 -6.53
C LEU A 158 -7.50 5.41 -7.94
N VAL A 159 -8.12 6.36 -8.63
CA VAL A 159 -8.68 6.17 -9.97
C VAL A 159 -8.05 7.14 -10.97
N ASP A 160 -7.98 6.73 -12.23
CA ASP A 160 -7.74 7.64 -13.34
C ASP A 160 -9.08 8.10 -13.97
N LEU A 161 -9.00 8.99 -14.96
CA LEU A 161 -10.19 9.55 -15.61
C LEU A 161 -11.04 8.46 -16.30
N GLU A 162 -10.42 7.45 -16.90
CA GLU A 162 -11.14 6.41 -17.63
C GLU A 162 -11.88 5.47 -16.68
N THR A 163 -11.22 5.03 -15.60
CA THR A 163 -11.86 4.26 -14.52
C THR A 163 -13.03 5.05 -13.91
N LEU A 164 -12.83 6.35 -13.66
CA LEU A 164 -13.87 7.21 -13.09
C LEU A 164 -15.09 7.34 -14.02
N LYS A 165 -14.87 7.50 -15.33
CA LYS A 165 -15.96 7.53 -16.32
C LYS A 165 -16.73 6.21 -16.37
N GLU A 166 -16.04 5.07 -16.33
CA GLU A 166 -16.68 3.75 -16.29
C GLU A 166 -17.56 3.61 -15.03
N MET A 167 -17.03 3.96 -13.85
CA MET A 167 -17.80 3.96 -12.60
C MET A 167 -19.08 4.79 -12.70
N ILE A 168 -19.01 5.98 -13.31
CA ILE A 168 -20.17 6.87 -13.48
C ILE A 168 -21.19 6.28 -14.47
N GLN A 169 -20.73 5.72 -15.58
CA GLN A 169 -21.59 5.09 -16.59
C GLN A 169 -22.36 3.89 -16.03
N ASP A 170 -21.71 3.11 -15.17
CA ASP A 170 -22.32 1.96 -14.49
C ASP A 170 -23.18 2.34 -13.28
N GLY A 171 -23.23 3.62 -12.92
CA GLY A 171 -23.97 4.11 -11.75
C GLY A 171 -23.34 3.69 -10.42
N GLY A 172 -22.03 3.41 -10.41
CA GLY A 172 -21.24 3.08 -9.23
C GLY A 172 -21.09 4.24 -8.25
N ASP A 173 -20.59 3.93 -7.05
CA ASP A 173 -20.29 4.93 -6.02
C ASP A 173 -18.93 5.57 -6.29
N VAL A 174 -18.92 6.90 -6.49
CA VAL A 174 -17.73 7.71 -6.73
C VAL A 174 -17.41 8.64 -5.55
N SER A 175 -18.06 8.45 -4.40
CA SER A 175 -17.79 9.22 -3.17
C SER A 175 -16.51 8.78 -2.46
N LYS A 176 -16.02 7.56 -2.73
CA LYS A 176 -14.84 6.94 -2.10
C LYS A 176 -13.72 6.68 -3.10
N VAL A 177 -13.39 7.71 -3.88
CA VAL A 177 -12.25 7.68 -4.80
C VAL A 177 -11.26 8.79 -4.47
N CYS A 178 -10.00 8.57 -4.83
CA CYS A 178 -8.96 9.58 -4.82
C CYS A 178 -8.64 10.00 -6.26
N THR A 179 -8.72 11.29 -6.53
CA THR A 179 -8.65 11.88 -7.88
C THR A 179 -7.37 12.67 -8.15
N SER A 180 -6.39 12.64 -7.25
CA SER A 180 -5.17 13.48 -7.31
C SER A 180 -4.36 13.37 -8.60
N LYS A 181 -4.54 12.28 -9.37
CA LYS A 181 -3.82 12.03 -10.64
C LYS A 181 -4.61 12.42 -11.89
N ILE A 182 -5.74 13.12 -11.73
CA ILE A 182 -6.58 13.57 -12.84
C ILE A 182 -6.34 15.07 -13.08
N ASP A 183 -6.02 15.43 -14.33
CA ASP A 183 -5.78 16.82 -14.77
C ASP A 183 -6.91 17.40 -15.63
N ASN A 184 -7.91 16.59 -15.97
CA ASN A 184 -9.04 16.95 -16.81
C ASN A 184 -10.32 16.26 -16.31
N LEU A 185 -11.33 17.07 -15.99
CA LEU A 185 -12.67 16.62 -15.58
C LEU A 185 -13.76 17.14 -16.52
N SER A 186 -13.38 17.53 -17.75
CA SER A 186 -14.33 17.96 -18.78
C SER A 186 -15.43 16.92 -18.99
N GLU A 187 -16.67 17.41 -19.08
CA GLU A 187 -17.87 16.62 -19.42
C GLU A 187 -18.16 15.39 -18.51
N LEU A 188 -17.49 15.25 -17.36
CA LEU A 188 -17.54 14.02 -16.55
C LEU A 188 -18.97 13.60 -16.13
N PHE A 189 -19.84 14.56 -15.83
CA PHE A 189 -21.25 14.35 -15.50
C PHE A 189 -22.21 14.98 -16.53
N TYR A 190 -21.76 15.12 -17.78
CA TYR A 190 -22.55 15.71 -18.86
C TYR A 190 -23.92 15.02 -19.02
N GLN A 191 -24.99 15.79 -18.87
CA GLN A 191 -26.40 15.34 -18.93
C GLN A 191 -26.76 14.22 -17.94
N ASN A 192 -25.97 14.00 -16.88
CA ASN A 192 -26.29 13.02 -15.85
C ASN A 192 -27.36 13.59 -14.89
N ASN A 193 -28.61 13.62 -15.35
CA ASN A 193 -29.73 14.31 -14.70
C ASN A 193 -29.96 13.90 -13.23
N SER A 194 -29.63 12.66 -12.86
CA SER A 194 -29.86 12.09 -11.52
C SER A 194 -28.63 12.12 -10.61
N PHE A 195 -27.45 12.52 -11.10
CA PHE A 195 -26.24 12.51 -10.30
C PHE A 195 -26.31 13.51 -9.14
N ASN A 196 -26.09 13.04 -7.92
CA ASN A 196 -26.00 13.87 -6.72
C ASN A 196 -25.19 13.17 -5.60
N GLN A 197 -24.24 12.29 -5.95
CA GLN A 197 -23.38 11.64 -4.95
C GLN A 197 -22.38 12.64 -4.37
N ASP A 198 -22.02 12.47 -3.10
CA ASP A 198 -21.08 13.35 -2.42
C ASP A 198 -19.67 13.23 -3.01
N ILE A 199 -19.17 14.32 -3.60
CA ILE A 199 -17.84 14.46 -4.19
C ILE A 199 -17.04 15.59 -3.51
N SER A 200 -17.46 16.03 -2.31
CA SER A 200 -16.83 17.15 -1.61
C SER A 200 -15.36 16.88 -1.28
N SER A 201 -14.99 15.61 -1.12
CA SER A 201 -13.64 15.16 -0.75
C SER A 201 -12.69 14.97 -1.94
N TRP A 202 -13.15 15.16 -3.18
CA TRP A 202 -12.28 14.99 -4.35
C TRP A 202 -11.12 16.00 -4.34
N ASP A 203 -9.94 15.51 -4.71
CA ASP A 203 -8.79 16.35 -4.99
C ASP A 203 -8.81 16.78 -6.45
N VAL A 204 -9.01 18.08 -6.66
CA VAL A 204 -9.03 18.71 -7.98
C VAL A 204 -7.88 19.69 -8.18
N GLU A 205 -6.86 19.67 -7.31
CA GLU A 205 -5.76 20.63 -7.34
C GLU A 205 -4.97 20.57 -8.66
N ASN A 206 -4.83 19.39 -9.27
CA ASN A 206 -4.13 19.21 -10.54
C ASN A 206 -5.02 19.44 -11.78
N VAL A 207 -6.32 19.65 -11.59
CA VAL A 207 -7.27 19.78 -12.71
C VAL A 207 -7.11 21.14 -13.39
N THR A 208 -7.06 21.10 -14.72
CA THR A 208 -6.88 22.26 -15.57
C THR A 208 -8.14 22.58 -16.40
N ASP A 209 -8.93 21.57 -16.77
CA ASP A 209 -10.17 21.73 -17.54
C ASP A 209 -11.37 21.08 -16.83
N MET A 210 -12.45 21.85 -16.66
CA MET A 210 -13.74 21.46 -16.08
C MET A 210 -14.92 21.89 -16.97
N ASN A 211 -14.71 22.14 -18.27
CA ASN A 211 -15.80 22.55 -19.14
C ASN A 211 -16.92 21.51 -19.19
N TYR A 212 -18.16 21.99 -19.14
CA TYR A 212 -19.38 21.17 -19.15
C TYR A 212 -19.45 20.05 -18.08
N MET A 213 -18.61 20.07 -17.03
CA MET A 213 -18.51 18.96 -16.06
C MET A 213 -19.87 18.57 -15.46
N PHE A 214 -20.73 19.53 -15.12
CA PHE A 214 -22.09 19.33 -14.59
C PHE A 214 -23.17 19.87 -15.53
N TYR A 215 -22.89 19.99 -16.83
CA TYR A 215 -23.86 20.50 -17.79
C TYR A 215 -25.12 19.63 -17.78
N GLN A 216 -26.29 20.22 -17.53
CA GLN A 216 -27.58 19.51 -17.39
C GLN A 216 -27.58 18.41 -16.32
N ALA A 217 -26.69 18.43 -15.32
CA ALA A 217 -26.76 17.55 -14.15
C ALA A 217 -27.84 18.06 -13.18
N LYS A 218 -29.12 17.97 -13.60
CA LYS A 218 -30.25 18.68 -12.99
C LYS A 218 -30.41 18.50 -11.48
N SER A 219 -30.10 17.32 -10.95
CA SER A 219 -30.25 16.99 -9.52
C SER A 219 -29.03 17.34 -8.67
N PHE A 220 -27.92 17.73 -9.28
CA PHE A 220 -26.65 17.91 -8.57
C PHE A 220 -26.68 19.13 -7.65
N ASN A 221 -26.36 18.93 -6.36
CA ASN A 221 -26.35 19.99 -5.35
C ASN A 221 -25.43 19.65 -4.16
N GLN A 222 -24.21 19.16 -4.44
CA GLN A 222 -23.23 18.82 -3.40
C GLN A 222 -22.29 19.98 -3.09
N ASN A 223 -21.86 20.06 -1.83
CA ASN A 223 -20.96 21.13 -1.38
C ASN A 223 -19.56 20.97 -1.99
N LEU A 224 -19.11 21.97 -2.75
CA LEU A 224 -17.79 22.00 -3.39
C LEU A 224 -16.87 23.10 -2.83
N SER A 225 -17.21 23.68 -1.67
CA SER A 225 -16.48 24.83 -1.10
C SER A 225 -15.00 24.56 -0.80
N PHE A 226 -14.63 23.29 -0.64
CA PHE A 226 -13.27 22.83 -0.34
C PHE A 226 -12.43 22.52 -1.59
N TRP A 227 -13.03 22.55 -2.78
CA TRP A 227 -12.29 22.29 -4.02
C TRP A 227 -11.26 23.38 -4.29
N ASN A 228 -10.01 22.97 -4.47
CA ASN A 228 -8.92 23.86 -4.86
C ASN A 228 -8.84 23.98 -6.39
N VAL A 229 -9.55 24.96 -6.96
CA VAL A 229 -9.64 25.16 -8.41
C VAL A 229 -8.58 26.13 -8.97
N LYS A 230 -7.53 26.45 -8.20
CA LYS A 230 -6.54 27.49 -8.57
C LYS A 230 -5.86 27.25 -9.91
N ASN A 231 -5.74 25.99 -10.35
CA ASN A 231 -5.06 25.61 -11.59
C ASN A 231 -6.01 25.46 -12.79
N VAL A 232 -7.32 25.61 -12.58
CA VAL A 232 -8.31 25.49 -13.65
C VAL A 232 -8.28 26.72 -14.55
N PHE A 233 -8.15 26.51 -15.86
CA PHE A 233 -8.20 27.59 -16.85
C PHE A 233 -9.54 27.66 -17.60
N ASN A 234 -10.32 26.57 -17.62
CA ASN A 234 -11.57 26.44 -18.37
C ASN A 234 -12.70 25.85 -17.50
N MET A 235 -13.76 26.65 -17.33
CA MET A 235 -15.00 26.31 -16.62
C MET A 235 -16.24 26.60 -17.50
N GLY A 236 -16.07 26.64 -18.83
CA GLY A 236 -17.17 26.94 -19.75
C GLY A 236 -18.37 26.03 -19.52
N ALA A 237 -19.55 26.63 -19.30
CA ALA A 237 -20.83 25.94 -19.09
C ALA A 237 -20.82 24.86 -18.01
N MET A 238 -19.90 24.93 -17.03
CA MET A 238 -19.69 23.91 -16.01
C MET A 238 -20.99 23.52 -15.28
N PHE A 239 -21.84 24.49 -14.91
CA PHE A 239 -23.12 24.27 -14.23
C PHE A 239 -24.32 24.64 -15.11
N SER A 240 -24.15 24.84 -16.41
CA SER A 240 -25.27 25.26 -17.26
C SER A 240 -26.38 24.19 -17.26
N GLY A 241 -27.59 24.57 -16.86
CA GLY A 241 -28.74 23.67 -16.68
C GLY A 241 -28.66 22.73 -15.46
N ALA A 242 -27.75 22.94 -14.50
CA ALA A 242 -27.70 22.19 -13.25
C ALA A 242 -28.76 22.70 -12.25
N GLU A 243 -30.04 22.56 -12.61
CA GLU A 243 -31.20 23.25 -12.01
C GLU A 243 -31.26 23.29 -10.47
N SER A 244 -30.77 22.24 -9.78
CA SER A 244 -30.80 22.14 -8.32
C SER A 244 -29.58 22.74 -7.61
N PHE A 245 -28.52 23.10 -8.33
CA PHE A 245 -27.26 23.53 -7.73
C PHE A 245 -27.43 24.88 -7.02
N ASN A 246 -27.14 24.94 -5.72
CA ASN A 246 -27.28 26.14 -4.91
C ASN A 246 -26.25 26.22 -3.77
N GLN A 247 -24.98 25.99 -4.08
CA GLN A 247 -23.92 25.97 -3.07
C GLN A 247 -23.11 27.27 -3.06
N ASN A 248 -22.55 27.58 -1.89
CA ASN A 248 -21.61 28.69 -1.76
C ASN A 248 -20.22 28.22 -2.17
N ILE A 249 -19.73 28.76 -3.28
CA ILE A 249 -18.38 28.50 -3.81
C ILE A 249 -17.61 29.82 -4.04
N SER A 250 -18.01 30.90 -3.38
CA SER A 250 -17.31 32.19 -3.54
C SER A 250 -15.87 32.19 -3.03
N SER A 251 -15.47 31.16 -2.30
CA SER A 251 -14.08 30.94 -1.84
C SER A 251 -13.13 30.45 -2.94
N TRP A 252 -13.66 30.01 -4.09
CA TRP A 252 -12.83 29.49 -5.17
C TRP A 252 -11.89 30.56 -5.74
N ASN A 253 -10.60 30.24 -5.78
CA ASN A 253 -9.62 31.05 -6.51
C ASN A 253 -9.75 30.77 -8.01
N VAL A 254 -10.41 31.67 -8.73
CA VAL A 254 -10.65 31.60 -10.18
C VAL A 254 -9.72 32.53 -10.99
N ASP A 255 -8.60 32.94 -10.42
CA ASP A 255 -7.70 33.92 -11.05
C ASP A 255 -7.10 33.46 -12.39
N ASN A 256 -6.95 32.15 -12.57
CA ASN A 256 -6.40 31.50 -13.76
C ASN A 256 -7.48 31.14 -14.80
N VAL A 257 -8.77 31.29 -14.45
CA VAL A 257 -9.88 30.98 -15.37
C VAL A 257 -9.94 32.04 -16.46
N THR A 258 -9.73 31.62 -17.71
CA THR A 258 -9.84 32.49 -18.89
C THR A 258 -11.05 32.18 -19.75
N ARG A 259 -11.67 31.00 -19.56
CA ARG A 259 -12.90 30.57 -20.27
C ARG A 259 -13.96 30.15 -19.27
N CYS A 260 -15.06 30.90 -19.22
CA CYS A 260 -16.17 30.63 -18.30
C CYS A 260 -17.53 30.92 -18.94
N PHE A 261 -17.62 30.97 -20.28
CA PHE A 261 -18.86 31.25 -21.00
C PHE A 261 -20.03 30.38 -20.48
N ALA A 262 -21.20 30.99 -20.31
CA ALA A 262 -22.40 30.33 -19.81
C ALA A 262 -22.21 29.53 -18.50
N PHE A 263 -21.27 29.89 -17.62
CA PHE A 263 -20.87 29.10 -16.43
C PHE A 263 -22.06 28.50 -15.64
N CYS A 264 -23.11 29.30 -15.41
CA CYS A 264 -24.32 28.88 -14.70
C CYS A 264 -25.63 29.12 -15.48
N PHE A 265 -25.57 29.29 -16.81
CA PHE A 265 -26.77 29.58 -17.61
C PHE A 265 -27.88 28.54 -17.38
N GLY A 266 -29.13 28.99 -17.19
CA GLY A 266 -30.25 28.09 -16.89
C GLY A 266 -30.27 27.49 -15.46
N THR A 267 -29.39 27.93 -14.57
CA THR A 267 -29.41 27.56 -13.13
C THR A 267 -30.13 28.62 -12.30
N GLU A 268 -31.41 28.84 -12.62
CA GLU A 268 -32.17 30.00 -12.13
C GLU A 268 -32.42 30.01 -10.61
N GLN A 269 -32.28 28.86 -9.93
CA GLN A 269 -32.49 28.73 -8.48
C GLN A 269 -31.24 29.00 -7.63
N TRP A 270 -30.08 29.25 -8.26
CA TRP A 270 -28.83 29.44 -7.53
C TRP A 270 -28.72 30.83 -6.90
N THR A 271 -29.04 30.91 -5.61
CA THR A 271 -28.99 32.12 -4.77
C THR A 271 -27.70 32.27 -3.97
N SER A 272 -26.99 31.17 -3.70
CA SER A 272 -25.73 31.17 -2.94
C SER A 272 -24.61 31.95 -3.65
N PRO A 273 -23.64 32.51 -2.89
CA PRO A 273 -22.52 33.27 -3.46
C PRO A 273 -21.68 32.47 -4.46
N LYS A 274 -21.33 33.15 -5.55
CA LYS A 274 -20.59 32.60 -6.70
C LYS A 274 -19.13 33.09 -6.71
N PRO A 275 -18.21 32.46 -7.45
CA PRO A 275 -16.84 32.95 -7.60
C PRO A 275 -16.82 34.25 -8.41
N SER A 276 -15.84 35.12 -8.11
CA SER A 276 -15.65 36.38 -8.83
C SER A 276 -14.67 36.20 -9.99
N PHE A 277 -15.20 35.97 -11.19
CA PHE A 277 -14.38 35.84 -12.40
C PHE A 277 -13.87 37.20 -12.93
N LYS A 278 -12.71 37.20 -13.59
CA LYS A 278 -12.16 38.39 -14.26
C LYS A 278 -12.84 38.72 -15.59
N ASN A 279 -13.34 37.69 -16.28
CA ASN A 279 -14.02 37.80 -17.56
C ASN A 279 -15.54 37.69 -17.35
N ASP A 280 -16.33 38.26 -18.27
CA ASP A 280 -17.77 38.04 -18.29
C ASP A 280 -18.06 36.57 -18.65
N CYS A 281 -18.66 35.86 -17.71
CA CYS A 281 -19.02 34.46 -17.84
C CYS A 281 -20.45 34.26 -18.36
N ASP A 282 -21.20 35.34 -18.58
CA ASP A 282 -22.57 35.32 -19.10
C ASP A 282 -22.63 35.40 -20.63
N GLU A 283 -21.50 35.65 -21.32
CA GLU A 283 -21.48 35.73 -22.77
C GLU A 283 -21.75 34.37 -23.44
N ILE A 284 -22.89 34.26 -24.13
CA ILE A 284 -23.13 33.23 -25.14
C ILE A 284 -22.70 33.84 -26.48
N ASN A 285 -21.60 33.36 -27.07
CA ASN A 285 -21.24 33.67 -28.47
C ASN A 285 -22.20 32.95 -29.43
N ALA A 286 -23.50 33.25 -29.36
CA ALA A 286 -24.48 32.93 -30.38
C ALA A 286 -24.62 34.18 -31.25
N GLY A 287 -24.12 34.12 -32.48
CA GLY A 287 -24.14 35.24 -33.40
C GLY A 287 -25.53 35.86 -33.52
N GLY A 288 -25.67 37.08 -33.03
CA GLY A 288 -26.79 37.96 -33.34
C GLY A 288 -28.03 37.78 -32.46
N THR A 289 -28.45 38.92 -31.92
CA THR A 289 -29.79 39.26 -31.39
C THR A 289 -30.16 38.78 -29.99
N GLU A 290 -30.23 39.77 -29.10
CA GLU A 290 -30.94 39.83 -27.81
C GLU A 290 -30.67 38.72 -26.79
N VAL A 291 -29.67 38.94 -25.93
CA VAL A 291 -29.63 38.28 -24.63
C VAL A 291 -30.63 38.97 -23.72
N LEU A 292 -31.85 38.43 -23.69
CA LEU A 292 -32.80 38.67 -22.60
C LEU A 292 -32.13 38.21 -21.30
N ALA A 293 -31.89 39.16 -20.39
CA ALA A 293 -31.39 38.94 -19.05
C ALA A 293 -32.27 37.97 -18.27
N ARG A 294 -31.95 36.67 -18.30
CA ARG A 294 -32.44 35.66 -17.36
C ARG A 294 -31.35 34.64 -17.11
N GLY A 295 -30.71 34.75 -15.94
CA GLY A 295 -29.67 33.83 -15.47
C GLY A 295 -28.29 34.45 -15.30
N LEU A 296 -28.20 35.71 -14.88
CA LEU A 296 -26.91 36.38 -14.66
C LEU A 296 -26.12 35.65 -13.54
N CYS A 297 -24.95 35.12 -13.89
CA CYS A 297 -23.90 34.81 -12.94
C CYS A 297 -23.25 36.10 -12.42
N SER A 298 -23.43 37.23 -13.11
CA SER A 298 -22.95 38.55 -12.74
C SER A 298 -24.03 39.45 -12.10
N TYR A 299 -23.98 39.57 -10.77
CA TYR A 299 -24.32 40.75 -9.94
C TYR A 299 -24.92 40.31 -8.61
N TYR A 300 -24.23 40.58 -7.50
CA TYR A 300 -24.64 41.52 -6.45
C TYR A 300 -23.40 41.81 -5.59
N ASP A 301 -23.07 43.11 -5.45
CA ASP A 301 -22.05 43.68 -4.57
C ASP A 301 -22.23 43.29 -3.09
#